data_AF-A0A4R8C1E0-F1
#
_entry.id   AF-A0A4R8C1E0-F1
#
_cell.length_a   1.000
_cell.length_b   1.000
_cell.length_c   1.000
_cell.angle_alpha   90.00
_cell.angle_beta   90.00
_cell.angle_gamma   90.00
#
_symmetry.space_group_name_H-M   'P 1'
#
loop_
_entity.id
_entity.type
_entity.pdbx_description
1 polymer ?
#
loop_
_entity_poly.entity_id
_entity_poly.type
_entity_poly.pdbx_seq_one_letter_code
_entity_poly.pdbx_strand_id
1 'polypeptide(L)'
;MAIAEMSLGFWPGSSPGPGSGSQRILYCYAHERLARRLRDLVEVQKAALHAAEQRGYRLGPLFVEQDDSGQAMQALIDAAMAHVGRAAVAVPHRGHLIPLGAPREWQQFLEELVDHPLIFTAHTS
;
A
#
# COMPACT_ATOMS: atom_id res chain seq x y z
N MET A 1 -5.40 21.47 -8.88
CA MET A 1 -5.30 20.23 -9.69
C MET A 1 -5.68 19.08 -8.77
N ALA A 2 -6.61 18.21 -9.18
CA ALA A 2 -7.35 17.34 -8.27
C ALA A 2 -6.59 16.05 -7.93
N ILE A 3 -6.53 15.71 -6.64
CA ILE A 3 -6.07 14.43 -6.10
C ILE A 3 -7.17 13.40 -6.36
N ALA A 4 -6.85 12.28 -7.01
CA ALA A 4 -7.78 11.17 -7.19
C ALA A 4 -7.59 10.14 -6.08
N GLU A 5 -8.15 10.44 -4.90
CA GLU A 5 -8.32 9.45 -3.83
C GLU A 5 -9.52 8.56 -4.21
N MET A 6 -9.25 7.42 -4.86
CA MET A 6 -10.31 6.49 -5.25
C MET A 6 -10.78 5.67 -4.04
N SER A 7 -11.71 6.24 -3.28
CA SER A 7 -12.57 5.47 -2.35
C SER A 7 -13.80 4.96 -3.11
N LEU A 8 -13.68 3.81 -3.76
CA LEU A 8 -14.83 3.12 -4.37
C LEU A 8 -15.28 1.96 -3.47
N GLY A 9 -16.40 2.15 -2.77
CA GLY A 9 -17.22 1.04 -2.27
C GLY A 9 -17.34 0.91 -0.75
N PHE A 10 -18.27 1.67 -0.20
CA PHE A 10 -18.87 1.47 1.12
C PHE A 10 -19.63 0.13 1.15
N TRP A 11 -19.32 -0.77 2.11
CA TRP A 11 -20.16 -1.93 2.43
C TRP A 11 -20.89 -1.68 3.75
N PRO A 12 -22.24 -1.74 3.80
CA PRO A 12 -22.97 -1.65 5.05
C PRO A 12 -23.13 -3.04 5.67
N GLY A 13 -22.67 -3.21 6.91
CA GLY A 13 -23.10 -4.33 7.76
C GLY A 13 -21.97 -5.18 8.30
N SER A 14 -21.37 -4.74 9.41
CA SER A 14 -20.95 -5.62 10.50
C SER A 14 -20.84 -4.77 11.77
N SER A 15 -21.60 -5.17 12.78
CA SER A 15 -21.78 -4.49 14.06
C SER A 15 -20.46 -4.07 14.72
N PRO A 16 -20.40 -2.93 15.42
CA PRO A 16 -19.23 -2.56 16.21
C PRO A 16 -19.21 -3.41 17.49
N GLY A 17 -18.55 -4.57 17.43
CA GLY A 17 -18.10 -5.23 18.64
C GLY A 17 -17.04 -4.35 19.33
N PRO A 18 -17.00 -4.26 20.67
CA PRO A 18 -16.00 -3.48 21.38
C PRO A 18 -14.66 -4.24 21.36
N GLY A 19 -13.97 -4.19 20.22
CA GLY A 19 -12.57 -4.57 20.05
C GLY A 19 -11.71 -3.34 19.82
N SER A 20 -11.76 -2.38 20.74
CA SER A 20 -10.97 -1.16 20.66
C SER A 20 -9.55 -1.43 21.15
N GLY A 21 -8.63 -1.63 20.21
CA GLY A 21 -7.19 -1.60 20.46
C GLY A 21 -6.40 -2.41 19.44
N SER A 22 -5.75 -1.73 18.48
CA SER A 22 -4.63 -2.25 17.66
C SER A 22 -4.94 -2.91 16.31
N GLN A 23 -6.02 -2.56 15.59
CA GLN A 23 -6.16 -3.04 14.21
C GLN A 23 -5.06 -2.44 13.33
N ARG A 24 -4.17 -3.29 12.81
CA ARG A 24 -3.05 -2.89 11.95
C ARG A 24 -3.53 -2.63 10.52
N ILE A 25 -2.94 -1.67 9.84
CA ILE A 25 -3.32 -1.24 8.48
C ILE A 25 -2.24 -1.68 7.49
N LEU A 26 -2.65 -2.30 6.39
CA LEU A 26 -1.78 -2.58 5.25
C LEU A 26 -2.02 -1.53 4.18
N TYR A 27 -1.07 -0.62 4.00
CA TYR A 27 -1.04 0.29 2.86
C TYR A 27 -0.42 -0.41 1.65
N CYS A 28 -0.83 -0.04 0.44
CA CYS A 28 -0.22 -0.58 -0.77
C CYS A 28 0.37 0.55 -1.62
N TYR A 29 1.55 0.31 -2.20
CA TYR A 29 2.19 1.23 -3.13
C TYR A 29 2.48 0.52 -4.45
N ALA A 30 2.16 1.18 -5.56
CA ALA A 30 2.49 0.70 -6.89
C ALA A 30 2.81 1.86 -7.84
N HIS A 31 3.78 1.65 -8.73
CA HIS A 31 4.04 2.54 -9.84
C HIS A 31 3.24 2.16 -11.10
N GLU A 32 2.49 3.10 -11.68
CA GLU A 32 1.57 2.89 -12.82
C GLU A 32 2.30 2.42 -14.08
N ARG A 33 3.45 3.02 -14.44
CA ARG A 33 4.26 2.58 -15.60
C ARG A 33 4.60 1.08 -15.61
N LEU A 34 4.59 0.43 -14.45
CA LEU A 34 4.83 -1.01 -14.31
C LEU A 34 3.53 -1.82 -14.16
N ALA A 35 2.44 -1.19 -13.73
CA ALA A 35 1.07 -1.68 -13.87
C ALA A 35 0.51 -1.22 -15.23
N ARG A 36 1.00 -1.84 -16.32
CA ARG A 36 0.81 -1.42 -17.73
C ARG A 36 -0.65 -1.15 -18.13
N ARG A 37 -1.65 -1.61 -17.37
CA ARG A 37 -3.09 -1.39 -17.60
C ARG A 37 -3.83 -1.13 -16.29
N LEU A 38 -4.95 -0.40 -16.36
CA LEU A 38 -5.91 -0.24 -15.24
C LEU A 38 -6.38 -1.58 -14.64
N ARG A 39 -6.45 -2.65 -15.44
CA ARG A 39 -6.74 -4.00 -14.93
C ARG A 39 -5.67 -4.51 -13.97
N ASP A 40 -4.42 -4.09 -14.15
CA ASP A 40 -3.30 -4.49 -13.32
C ASP A 40 -3.41 -3.83 -11.93
N LEU A 41 -3.98 -2.62 -11.83
CA LEU A 41 -4.26 -1.97 -10.53
C LEU A 41 -5.34 -2.70 -9.72
N VAL A 42 -6.36 -3.25 -10.40
CA VAL A 42 -7.38 -4.09 -9.75
C VAL A 42 -6.74 -5.38 -9.19
N GLU A 43 -5.84 -6.01 -9.95
CA GLU A 43 -5.13 -7.20 -9.48
C GLU A 43 -4.15 -6.88 -8.35
N VAL A 44 -3.47 -5.72 -8.39
CA VAL A 44 -2.66 -5.22 -7.26
C VAL A 44 -3.52 -5.04 -6.01
N GLN A 45 -4.71 -4.45 -6.14
CA GLN A 45 -5.62 -4.26 -5.01
C GLN A 45 -6.14 -5.60 -4.46
N LYS A 46 -6.49 -6.56 -5.33
CA LYS A 46 -6.87 -7.92 -4.90
C LYS A 46 -5.73 -8.65 -4.18
N ALA A 47 -4.51 -8.55 -4.70
CA ALA A 47 -3.34 -9.16 -4.09
C ALA A 47 -3.04 -8.53 -2.72
N ALA A 48 -3.18 -7.21 -2.60
CA ALA A 48 -3.05 -6.50 -1.33
C ALA A 48 -4.16 -6.89 -0.34
N LEU A 49 -5.42 -7.02 -0.80
CA LEU A 49 -6.53 -7.47 0.03
C LEU A 49 -6.27 -8.88 0.56
N HIS A 50 -5.88 -9.82 -0.32
CA HIS A 50 -5.55 -11.18 0.08
C HIS A 50 -4.40 -11.22 1.09
N ALA A 51 -3.34 -10.42 0.87
CA ALA A 51 -2.23 -10.32 1.79
C ALA A 51 -2.64 -9.73 3.15
N ALA A 52 -3.55 -8.76 3.16
CA ALA A 52 -4.12 -8.17 4.37
C ALA A 52 -4.91 -9.21 5.17
N GLU A 53 -5.82 -9.93 4.52
CA GLU A 53 -6.64 -10.99 5.14
C GLU A 53 -5.78 -12.09 5.74
N GLN A 54 -4.80 -12.61 4.99
CA GLN A 54 -3.89 -13.66 5.45
C GLN A 54 -3.11 -13.29 6.72
N ARG A 55 -2.86 -12.00 6.94
CA ARG A 55 -2.01 -11.50 8.03
C ARG A 55 -2.79 -10.72 9.08
N GLY A 56 -4.11 -10.65 8.97
CA GLY A 56 -4.98 -9.94 9.92
C GLY A 56 -4.87 -8.41 9.87
N TYR A 57 -4.48 -7.84 8.73
CA TYR A 57 -4.49 -6.39 8.52
C TYR A 57 -5.84 -5.92 7.98
N ARG A 58 -6.20 -4.67 8.28
CA ARG A 58 -7.19 -3.92 7.52
C ARG A 58 -6.51 -3.35 6.27
N LEU A 59 -7.12 -3.52 5.10
CA LEU A 59 -6.61 -2.89 3.88
C LEU A 59 -6.81 -1.37 3.95
N GLY A 60 -5.72 -0.63 3.78
CA GLY A 60 -5.69 0.82 3.62
C GLY A 60 -5.75 1.24 2.14
N PRO A 61 -5.57 2.54 1.85
CA PRO A 61 -5.48 3.04 0.48
C PRO A 61 -4.35 2.39 -0.33
N LEU A 62 -4.60 2.30 -1.64
CA LEU A 62 -3.58 2.02 -2.65
C LEU A 62 -3.05 3.36 -3.16
N PHE A 63 -1.76 3.61 -2.96
CA PHE A 63 -1.03 4.76 -3.48
C PHE A 63 -0.43 4.38 -4.83
N VAL A 64 -0.85 5.10 -5.88
CA VAL A 64 -0.40 4.84 -7.26
C VAL A 64 0.44 6.01 -7.74
N GLU A 65 1.71 5.74 -8.01
CA GLU A 65 2.63 6.73 -8.58
C GLU A 65 2.49 6.72 -10.11
N GLN A 66 2.10 7.86 -10.69
CA GLN A 66 1.84 8.00 -12.13
C GLN A 66 3.08 8.48 -12.90
N ASP A 67 3.95 9.23 -12.22
CA ASP A 67 5.15 9.87 -12.76
C ASP A 67 6.34 9.74 -11.79
N ASP A 68 7.47 10.36 -12.12
CA ASP A 68 8.68 10.27 -11.29
C ASP A 68 8.68 11.34 -10.16
N SER A 69 7.52 11.90 -9.78
CA SER A 69 7.43 13.01 -8.80
C SER A 69 7.57 12.59 -7.34
N GLY A 70 7.28 11.33 -7.01
CA GLY A 70 7.29 10.82 -5.64
C GLY A 70 6.10 11.28 -4.79
N GLN A 71 5.05 11.87 -5.37
CA GLN A 71 3.90 12.36 -4.61
C GLN A 71 3.11 11.24 -3.94
N ALA A 72 2.90 10.12 -4.65
CA ALA A 72 2.20 8.97 -4.07
C ALA A 72 3.04 8.32 -2.96
N MET A 73 4.37 8.30 -3.13
CA MET A 73 5.29 7.87 -2.07
C MET A 73 5.21 8.78 -0.83
N GLN A 74 5.18 10.10 -1.00
CA GLN A 74 5.03 11.02 0.13
C GLN A 74 3.70 10.81 0.87
N ALA A 75 2.59 10.66 0.14
CA ALA A 75 1.29 10.40 0.74
C ALA A 75 1.24 9.06 1.50
N LEU A 76 1.95 8.04 1.00
CA LEU A 76 2.13 6.77 1.72
C LEU A 76 2.87 6.99 3.05
N ILE A 77 3.98 7.75 3.03
CA ILE A 77 4.78 8.05 4.22
C ILE A 77 3.92 8.78 5.25
N ASP A 78 3.19 9.80 4.83
CA ASP A 78 2.32 10.56 5.73
C ASP A 78 1.23 9.67 6.36
N ALA A 79 0.63 8.77 5.57
CA ALA A 79 -0.37 7.82 6.05
C ALA A 79 0.21 6.79 7.03
N ALA A 80 1.41 6.25 6.75
CA ALA A 80 2.11 5.33 7.63
C ALA A 80 2.52 6.01 8.95
N MET A 81 2.99 7.25 8.88
CA MET A 81 3.33 8.07 10.05
C MET A 81 2.11 8.43 10.90
N ALA A 82 0.91 8.55 10.33
CA ALA A 82 -0.30 8.70 11.12
C ALA A 82 -0.64 7.43 11.95
N HIS A 83 -0.02 6.28 11.62
CA HIS A 83 -0.29 4.98 12.22
C HIS A 83 1.00 4.25 12.65
N VAL A 84 1.99 4.98 13.17
CA VAL A 84 3.28 4.42 13.64
C VAL A 84 3.08 3.19 14.53
N GLY A 85 3.83 2.12 14.24
CA GLY A 85 3.76 0.83 14.96
C GLY A 85 2.51 0.00 14.67
N ARG A 86 1.65 0.45 13.74
CA ARG A 86 0.44 -0.25 13.30
C ARG A 86 0.28 -0.28 11.79
N ALA A 87 1.17 0.36 11.04
CA ALA A 87 1.21 0.32 9.59
C ALA A 87 2.07 -0.86 9.11
N ALA A 88 1.73 -1.38 7.94
CA ALA A 88 2.58 -2.23 7.12
C ALA A 88 2.45 -1.75 5.67
N VAL A 89 3.45 -2.00 4.85
CA VAL A 89 3.48 -1.58 3.44
C VAL A 89 3.58 -2.80 2.55
N ALA A 90 2.68 -2.88 1.58
CA ALA A 90 2.67 -3.84 0.50
C ALA A 90 3.11 -3.20 -0.81
N VAL A 91 3.97 -3.89 -1.56
CA VAL A 91 4.41 -3.48 -2.90
C VAL A 91 4.34 -4.73 -3.80
N PRO A 92 3.94 -4.65 -5.08
CA PRO A 92 3.89 -5.86 -5.91
C PRO A 92 5.25 -6.57 -6.00
N HIS A 93 6.30 -5.83 -6.37
CA HIS A 93 7.69 -6.28 -6.31
C HIS A 93 8.62 -5.06 -6.22
N ARG A 94 9.90 -5.26 -5.85
CA ARG A 94 10.90 -4.17 -5.69
C ARG A 94 11.03 -3.25 -6.92
N GLY A 95 10.69 -3.76 -8.11
CA GLY A 95 10.73 -2.99 -9.35
C GLY A 95 9.86 -1.73 -9.33
N HIS A 96 8.78 -1.71 -8.55
CA HIS A 96 7.93 -0.52 -8.37
C HIS A 96 8.62 0.64 -7.65
N LEU A 97 9.77 0.40 -7.01
CA LEU A 97 10.59 1.43 -6.39
C LEU A 97 11.67 1.99 -7.34
N ILE A 98 11.93 1.34 -8.49
CA ILE A 98 12.98 1.76 -9.44
C ILE A 98 12.76 3.18 -9.97
N PRO A 99 11.54 3.59 -10.36
CA PRO A 99 11.33 4.93 -10.93
C PRO A 99 11.61 6.06 -9.95
N LEU A 100 11.51 5.80 -8.64
CA LEU A 100 11.88 6.75 -7.58
C LEU A 100 13.40 6.87 -7.39
N GLY A 101 14.21 6.13 -8.15
CA GLY A 101 15.65 5.94 -7.93
C GLY A 101 15.93 5.06 -6.72
N ALA A 102 17.15 4.53 -6.57
CA ALA A 102 17.62 3.89 -5.33
C ALA A 102 16.62 2.88 -4.68
N PRO A 103 16.19 1.83 -5.40
CA PRO A 103 15.09 0.95 -4.95
C PRO A 103 15.41 0.14 -3.68
N ARG A 104 16.69 -0.04 -3.32
CA ARG A 104 17.07 -0.74 -2.08
C ARG A 104 16.94 0.19 -0.88
N GLU A 105 17.33 1.43 -1.07
CA GLU A 105 17.27 2.51 -0.09
C GLU A 105 15.81 2.82 0.24
N TRP A 106 14.92 2.88 -0.77
CA TRP A 106 13.48 3.01 -0.52
C TRP A 106 12.88 1.81 0.22
N GLN A 107 13.30 0.59 -0.12
CA GLN A 107 12.86 -0.58 0.63
C GLN A 107 13.28 -0.46 2.10
N GLN A 108 14.56 -0.21 2.36
CA GLN A 108 15.10 -0.07 3.73
C GLN A 108 14.37 1.04 4.50
N PHE A 109 14.22 2.21 3.89
CA PHE A 109 13.53 3.34 4.50
C PHE A 109 12.08 2.99 4.90
N LEU A 110 11.33 2.33 4.01
CA LEU A 110 9.95 1.94 4.32
C LEU A 110 9.88 0.85 5.38
N GLU A 111 10.83 -0.09 5.40
CA GLU A 111 10.91 -1.14 6.42
C GLU A 111 11.25 -0.55 7.81
N GLU A 112 12.16 0.41 7.86
CA GLU A 112 12.48 1.17 9.07
C GLU A 112 11.28 2.01 9.54
N LEU A 113 10.57 2.65 8.61
CA LEU A 113 9.40 3.49 8.89
C LEU A 113 8.26 2.70 9.55
N VAL A 114 8.00 1.48 9.08
CA VAL A 114 6.90 0.64 9.57
C VAL A 114 7.33 -0.45 10.55
N ASP A 115 8.62 -0.50 10.88
CA ASP A 115 9.26 -1.48 11.78
C ASP A 115 9.04 -2.95 11.37
N HIS A 116 8.73 -3.20 10.09
CA HIS A 116 8.42 -4.52 9.55
C HIS A 116 8.92 -4.66 8.09
N PRO A 117 9.28 -5.87 7.63
CA PRO A 117 9.63 -6.10 6.24
C PRO A 117 8.50 -5.73 5.27
N LEU A 118 8.84 -5.25 4.07
CA LEU A 118 7.85 -5.02 3.03
C LEU A 118 7.15 -6.32 2.64
N ILE A 119 5.83 -6.23 2.43
CA ILE A 119 5.04 -7.35 1.93
C ILE A 119 5.03 -7.30 0.41
N PHE A 120 5.68 -8.26 -0.24
CA PHE A 120 5.60 -8.40 -1.68
C PHE A 120 4.34 -9.15 -2.09
N THR A 121 3.47 -8.52 -2.88
CA THR A 121 2.13 -9.07 -3.22
C THR A 121 2.07 -9.74 -4.58
N ALA A 122 3.07 -9.56 -5.45
CA ALA A 122 3.11 -10.24 -6.74
C ALA A 122 3.81 -11.60 -6.66
N HIS A 123 3.21 -12.56 -7.37
CA HIS A 123 3.93 -13.60 -8.10
C HIS A 123 4.14 -13.08 -9.53
N THR A 124 5.20 -12.34 -9.82
CA THR A 124 5.57 -12.12 -11.23
C THR A 124 6.32 -13.36 -11.72
N SER A 125 5.64 -14.16 -12.55
CA SER A 125 6.30 -15.01 -13.56
C SER A 125 7.00 -14.14 -14.60
#